data_AF-A0A699XC52-F1
#
_entry.id   AF-A0A699XC52-F1
#
_cell.length_a   1.000
_cell.length_b   1.000
_cell.length_c   1.000
_cell.angle_alpha   90.00
_cell.angle_beta   90.00
_cell.angle_gamma   90.00
#
_symmetry.space_group_name_H-M   'P 1'
#
loop_
_entity.id
_entity.type
_entity.pdbx_description
1 polymer ?
#
loop_
_entity_poly.entity_id
_entity_poly.type
_entity_poly.pdbx_seq_one_letter_code
_entity_poly.pdbx_strand_id
1 'polypeptide(L)'
;ELIKNIDWDEVIDHVQRKQKEDNVVKRYQALKRKPQTKAQAKKNMMIYLRNMVGFKMDYFKGMTYDDIRPIFEKKFNSNVAFLQKTNEQMDEE
;
A
#
# COMPACT_ATOMS: atom_id res chain seq x y z
N GLU A 1 11.21 48.69 25.55
CA GLU A 1 11.41 47.36 26.17
C GLU A 1 10.25 46.44 25.81
N LEU A 2 10.37 45.67 24.71
CA LEU A 2 9.30 44.82 24.15
C LEU A 2 9.60 43.32 24.33
N ILE A 3 10.33 42.95 25.38
CA ILE A 3 10.63 41.55 25.70
C ILE A 3 9.85 41.18 26.96
N LYS A 4 8.53 41.18 26.87
CA LYS A 4 7.64 40.60 27.89
C LYS A 4 6.88 39.44 27.24
N ASN A 5 7.10 38.25 27.80
CA ASN A 5 6.28 37.05 27.66
C ASN A 5 6.34 36.30 26.31
N ILE A 6 7.53 35.92 25.84
CA ILE A 6 7.62 34.77 24.93
C ILE A 6 7.80 33.53 25.80
N ASP A 7 6.75 32.71 25.86
CA ASP A 7 6.81 31.40 26.50
C ASP A 7 7.75 30.50 25.69
N TRP A 8 8.97 30.35 26.18
CA TRP A 8 10.01 29.56 25.52
C TRP A 8 9.63 28.08 25.40
N ASP A 9 8.76 27.57 26.28
CA ASP A 9 8.28 26.19 26.21
C ASP A 9 7.30 26.01 25.03
N GLU A 10 6.45 27.01 24.76
CA GLU A 10 5.57 27.02 23.58
C GLU A 10 6.39 27.03 22.27
N VAL A 11 7.46 27.83 22.23
CA VAL A 11 8.35 27.92 21.06
C VAL A 11 9.09 26.60 20.81
N ILE A 12 9.60 25.94 21.84
CA ILE A 12 10.29 24.65 21.72
C ILE A 12 9.32 23.56 21.26
N ASP A 13 8.12 23.51 21.83
CA ASP A 13 7.10 22.53 21.46
C ASP A 13 6.64 22.72 20.01
N HIS A 14 6.52 23.97 19.54
CA HIS A 14 6.24 24.29 18.15
C HIS A 14 7.34 23.81 17.18
N VAL A 15 8.62 23.99 17.54
CA VAL A 15 9.76 23.53 16.73
C VAL A 15 9.82 22.01 16.67
N GLN A 16 9.59 21.32 17.78
CA GLN A 16 9.56 19.85 17.82
C GLN A 16 8.38 19.28 17.04
N ARG A 17 7.20 19.90 17.12
CA ARG A 17 6.03 19.55 16.29
C ARG A 17 6.34 19.69 14.81
N LYS A 18 6.91 20.82 14.38
CA LYS A 18 7.31 21.03 12.98
C LYS A 18 8.36 20.03 12.50
N GLN A 19 9.36 19.68 13.32
CA GLN A 19 10.33 18.66 12.96
C GLN A 19 9.72 17.25 12.83
N LYS A 20 8.77 16.89 13.71
CA LYS A 20 8.06 15.61 13.63
C LYS A 20 7.16 15.56 12.40
N GLU A 21 6.42 16.62 12.13
CA GLU A 21 5.59 16.75 10.93
C GLU A 21 6.44 16.67 9.66
N ASP A 22 7.55 17.40 9.58
CA ASP A 22 8.48 17.32 8.45
C ASP A 22 9.07 15.92 8.26
N ASN A 23 9.41 15.22 9.34
CA ASN A 23 9.92 13.85 9.28
C ASN A 23 8.83 12.87 8.82
N VAL A 24 7.61 13.00 9.35
CA VAL A 24 6.45 12.18 8.94
C VAL A 24 6.09 12.45 7.48
N VAL A 25 6.05 13.71 7.05
CA VAL A 25 5.80 14.11 5.67
C VAL A 25 6.92 13.60 4.75
N LYS A 26 8.20 13.69 5.14
CA LYS A 26 9.33 13.12 4.39
C LYS A 26 9.25 11.59 4.29
N ARG A 27 8.88 10.89 5.38
CA ARG A 27 8.65 9.44 5.38
C ARG A 27 7.49 9.04 4.48
N TYR A 28 6.39 9.78 4.54
CA TYR A 28 5.21 9.56 3.70
C TYR A 28 5.51 9.82 2.22
N GLN A 29 6.24 10.90 1.90
CA GLN A 29 6.73 11.17 0.55
C GLN A 29 7.72 10.09 0.08
N ALA A 30 8.60 9.59 0.94
CA ALA A 30 9.52 8.50 0.61
C ALA A 30 8.80 7.16 0.39
N LEU A 31 7.75 6.87 1.17
CA LEU A 31 6.87 5.70 0.99
C LEU A 31 6.04 5.82 -0.30
N LYS A 32 5.51 7.01 -0.63
CA LYS A 32 4.81 7.26 -1.90
C LYS A 32 5.72 7.27 -3.12
N ARG A 33 6.97 7.72 -2.97
CA ARG A 33 7.99 7.71 -4.04
C ARG A 33 8.58 6.32 -4.28
N LYS A 34 8.43 5.38 -3.35
CA LYS A 34 8.78 3.98 -3.57
C LYS A 34 7.55 3.24 -4.12
N PRO A 35 7.56 2.79 -5.39
CA PRO A 35 6.84 1.56 -5.67
C PRO A 35 7.43 0.53 -4.70
N GLN A 36 6.62 -0.19 -3.93
CA GLN A 36 7.09 -1.48 -3.40
C GLN A 36 7.63 -2.22 -4.63
N THR A 37 8.94 -2.39 -4.70
CA THR A 37 9.70 -2.65 -5.95
C THR A 37 9.03 -3.70 -6.84
N LYS A 38 9.28 -3.72 -8.16
CA LYS A 38 8.72 -4.77 -9.06
C LYS A 38 8.88 -6.19 -8.47
N ALA A 39 9.97 -6.46 -7.75
CA ALA A 39 10.20 -7.71 -7.02
C ALA A 39 9.20 -7.94 -5.87
N GLN A 40 8.87 -6.91 -5.10
CA GLN A 40 7.88 -6.99 -4.02
C GLN A 40 6.45 -7.10 -4.55
N ALA A 41 6.10 -6.31 -5.57
CA ALA A 41 4.82 -6.46 -6.26
C ALA A 41 4.65 -7.87 -6.84
N LYS A 42 5.70 -8.40 -7.50
CA LYS A 42 5.76 -9.79 -7.97
C LYS A 42 5.54 -10.79 -6.83
N LYS A 43 6.20 -10.61 -5.68
CA LYS A 43 6.03 -11.48 -4.50
C LYS A 43 4.59 -11.48 -3.98
N ASN A 44 3.98 -10.30 -3.87
CA ASN A 44 2.59 -10.17 -3.42
C ASN A 44 1.62 -10.85 -4.39
N MET A 45 1.81 -10.70 -5.71
CA MET A 45 0.99 -11.39 -6.72
C MET A 45 1.09 -12.91 -6.62
N MET A 46 2.30 -13.46 -6.46
CA MET A 46 2.49 -14.91 -6.28
C MET A 46 1.81 -15.44 -5.02
N ILE A 47 1.91 -14.71 -3.90
CA ILE A 47 1.25 -15.08 -2.64
C ILE A 47 -0.27 -15.08 -2.80
N TYR A 48 -0.84 -14.06 -3.45
CA TYR A 48 -2.27 -14.02 -3.73
C TYR A 48 -2.71 -15.21 -4.58
N LEU A 49 -2.02 -15.49 -5.68
CA LEU A 49 -2.36 -16.59 -6.58
C LEU A 49 -2.24 -17.96 -5.89
N ARG A 50 -1.28 -18.13 -4.98
CA ARG A 50 -1.19 -19.30 -4.11
C ARG A 50 -2.41 -19.42 -3.21
N ASN A 51 -2.75 -18.35 -2.49
CA ASN A 51 -3.78 -18.42 -1.44
C ASN A 51 -5.20 -18.49 -2.03
N MET A 52 -5.48 -17.74 -3.08
CA MET A 52 -6.82 -17.62 -3.67
C MET A 52 -7.12 -18.69 -4.72
N VAL A 53 -6.10 -19.12 -5.47
CA VAL A 53 -6.30 -19.99 -6.64
C VAL A 53 -5.59 -21.33 -6.46
N GLY A 54 -4.77 -21.50 -5.42
CA GLY A 54 -4.07 -22.76 -5.13
C GLY A 54 -2.82 -22.99 -5.98
N PHE A 55 -2.27 -21.96 -6.63
CA PHE A 55 -1.03 -22.12 -7.40
C PHE A 55 0.14 -22.53 -6.50
N LYS A 56 0.95 -23.48 -6.96
CA LYS A 56 2.23 -23.81 -6.32
C LYS A 56 3.24 -22.69 -6.60
N MET A 57 4.06 -22.35 -5.61
CA MET A 57 5.11 -21.33 -5.79
C MET A 57 6.12 -21.73 -6.88
N ASP A 58 6.31 -23.04 -7.12
CA ASP A 58 7.20 -23.58 -8.13
C ASP A 58 6.81 -23.20 -9.56
N TYR A 59 5.51 -22.98 -9.80
CA TYR A 59 5.01 -22.54 -11.10
C TYR A 59 5.60 -21.19 -11.54
N PHE A 60 5.89 -20.31 -10.57
CA PHE A 60 6.42 -18.98 -10.83
C PHE A 60 7.96 -18.93 -10.88
N LYS A 61 8.66 -20.07 -10.72
CA LYS A 61 10.13 -20.11 -10.80
C LYS A 61 10.57 -19.70 -12.22
N GLY A 62 11.48 -18.72 -12.29
CA GLY A 62 11.97 -18.18 -13.56
C GLY A 62 11.05 -17.17 -14.26
N MET A 63 9.77 -17.08 -13.89
CA MET A 63 8.86 -16.08 -14.47
C MET A 63 9.23 -14.67 -14.03
N THR A 64 9.09 -13.67 -14.91
CA THR A 64 9.31 -12.25 -14.60
C THR A 64 8.06 -11.60 -14.01
N TYR A 65 8.13 -10.32 -13.65
CA TYR A 65 6.95 -9.56 -13.23
C TYR A 65 5.92 -9.46 -14.37
N ASP A 66 6.38 -9.23 -15.59
CA ASP A 66 5.52 -9.01 -16.75
C ASP A 66 4.82 -10.31 -17.20
N ASP A 67 5.39 -11.49 -16.90
CA ASP A 67 4.74 -12.78 -17.14
C ASP A 67 3.64 -13.10 -16.10
N ILE A 68 3.85 -12.70 -14.84
CA ILE A 68 2.95 -13.01 -13.72
C ILE A 68 1.76 -12.04 -13.67
N ARG A 69 1.99 -10.78 -14.05
CA ARG A 69 0.99 -9.71 -13.97
C ARG A 69 -0.31 -10.04 -14.72
N PRO A 70 -0.31 -10.51 -15.98
CA PRO A 70 -1.55 -10.85 -16.69
C PRO A 70 -2.36 -11.98 -16.01
N ILE A 71 -1.66 -12.96 -15.43
CA ILE A 71 -2.30 -14.08 -14.71
C ILE A 71 -3.01 -13.57 -13.46
N PHE A 72 -2.33 -12.70 -12.72
CA PHE A 72 -2.90 -12.04 -11.55
C PHE A 72 -4.12 -11.19 -11.92
N GLU A 73 -4.01 -10.29 -12.90
CA GLU A 73 -5.10 -9.40 -13.32
C GLU A 73 -6.34 -10.19 -13.74
N LYS A 74 -6.18 -11.27 -14.52
CA LYS A 74 -7.30 -12.14 -14.92
C LYS A 74 -8.03 -12.74 -13.73
N LYS A 75 -7.30 -13.24 -12.73
CA LYS A 75 -7.89 -13.88 -11.54
C LYS A 75 -8.48 -12.85 -10.57
N PHE A 76 -7.81 -11.73 -10.40
CA PHE A 76 -8.30 -10.62 -9.58
C PHE A 76 -9.62 -10.07 -10.14
N ASN A 77 -9.67 -9.76 -11.44
CA ASN A 77 -10.88 -9.23 -12.08
C ASN A 77 -12.05 -10.23 -12.02
N SER A 78 -11.78 -11.52 -12.21
CA SER A 78 -12.80 -12.57 -12.05
C SER A 78 -13.37 -12.62 -10.63
N ASN A 79 -12.53 -12.42 -9.62
CA ASN A 79 -12.96 -12.43 -8.22
C ASN A 79 -13.75 -11.16 -7.87
N VAL A 80 -13.32 -9.99 -8.36
CA VAL A 80 -14.07 -8.74 -8.17
C VAL A 80 -15.46 -8.83 -8.82
N ALA A 81 -15.53 -9.35 -10.05
CA ALA A 81 -16.81 -9.55 -10.75
C ALA A 81 -17.73 -10.55 -10.04
N PHE A 82 -17.16 -11.59 -9.42
CA PHE A 82 -17.93 -12.52 -8.60
C PHE A 82 -18.50 -11.85 -7.34
N LEU A 83 -17.67 -11.09 -6.62
CA LEU A 83 -18.09 -10.38 -5.40
C LEU A 83 -19.14 -9.30 -5.67
N GLN A 84 -19.05 -8.59 -6.80
CA GLN A 84 -20.06 -7.62 -7.20
C GLN A 84 -21.42 -8.28 -7.39
N LYS A 85 -21.46 -9.42 -8.09
CA LYS A 85 -22.70 -10.19 -8.28
C LYS A 85 -23.29 -10.69 -6.96
N THR A 86 -22.46 -11.14 -6.02
CA THR A 86 -22.96 -11.60 -4.72
C THR A 86 -23.48 -10.47 -3.85
N ASN A 87 -22.89 -9.26 -3.95
CA ASN A 87 -23.38 -8.10 -3.21
C ASN A 87 -24.71 -7.58 -3.78
N GLU A 88 -24.85 -7.51 -5.11
CA GLU A 88 -26.11 -7.14 -5.75
C GLU A 88 -27.26 -8.10 -5.37
N GLN A 89 -26.97 -9.40 -5.26
CA GLN A 89 -27.96 -10.40 -4.81
C GLN A 89 -28.33 -10.31 -3.32
N MET A 90 -27.48 -9.75 -2.47
CA MET A 90 -27.81 -9.53 -1.05
C MET A 90 -28.55 -8.21 -0.81
N ASP A 91 -28.41 -7.22 -1.69
CA ASP A 91 -29.13 -5.94 -1.61
C ASP A 91 -30.54 -6.01 -2.24
N GLU A 92 -30.83 -7.03 -3.04
CA GLU A 92 -32.15 -7.30 -3.66
C GLU A 92 -33.11 -8.13 -2.77
N GLU A 93 -32.69 -8.57 -1.58
CA GLU A 93 -33.53 -9.24 -0.56
C GLU A 93 -34.00 -8.26 0.53
#